data_AF-A0A1T5CXI2-F1
#
_entry.id   AF-A0A1T5CXI2-F1
#
_cell.length_a   1.000
_cell.length_b   1.000
_cell.length_c   1.000
_cell.angle_alpha   90.00
_cell.angle_beta   90.00
_cell.angle_gamma   90.00
#
_symmetry.space_group_name_H-M   'P 1'
#
loop_
_entity.id
_entity.type
_entity.pdbx_description
1 polymer ?
#
loop_
_entity_poly.entity_id
_entity_poly.type
_entity_poly.pdbx_seq_one_letter_code
_entity_poly.pdbx_strand_id
1 'polypeptide(L)'
;MNYAVLYNLKPGDSIIEPLFRTGFSKHFAIYLGKDSQGNEFVAENHWINGVTITLATRYFSSVKRIVRIERFSGSELERTKALQRAFNLAGKPYNLITYNCEHFATEVQKGKPSSNQVTNFAVLFILFMIGLYYKNNASTYRRRYGTR
;
A
#
# COMPACT_ATOMS: atom_id res chain seq x y z
N MET A 1 10.90 -0.29 -24.24
CA MET A 1 9.69 -1.09 -23.98
C MET A 1 8.60 -0.14 -23.50
N ASN A 2 7.37 -0.28 -24.01
CA ASN A 2 6.27 0.64 -23.68
C ASN A 2 5.34 -0.03 -22.66
N TYR A 3 5.48 0.28 -21.37
CA TYR A 3 4.77 -0.42 -20.31
C TYR A 3 3.30 -0.02 -20.27
N ALA A 4 2.99 1.23 -20.61
CA ALA A 4 1.62 1.69 -20.80
C ALA A 4 0.85 0.84 -21.81
N VAL A 5 1.46 0.50 -22.94
CA VAL A 5 0.83 -0.37 -23.95
C VAL A 5 0.74 -1.81 -23.45
N LEU A 6 1.84 -2.35 -22.90
CA LEU A 6 1.89 -3.74 -22.45
C LEU A 6 0.83 -4.07 -21.38
N TYR A 7 0.63 -3.15 -20.44
CA TYR A 7 -0.25 -3.35 -19.30
C TYR A 7 -1.55 -2.55 -19.38
N ASN A 8 -1.79 -1.86 -20.50
CA ASN A 8 -2.91 -0.94 -20.69
C ASN A 8 -3.03 0.06 -19.52
N LEU A 9 -1.92 0.71 -19.17
CA LEU A 9 -1.86 1.68 -18.06
C LEU A 9 -2.22 3.07 -18.54
N LYS A 10 -2.94 3.79 -17.70
CA LYS A 10 -3.14 5.25 -17.80
C LYS A 10 -2.49 5.95 -16.61
N PRO A 11 -1.98 7.18 -16.77
CA PRO A 11 -1.48 7.97 -15.66
C PRO A 11 -2.48 8.02 -14.51
N GLY A 12 -2.01 7.79 -13.28
CA GLY A 12 -2.85 7.68 -12.09
C GLY A 12 -3.40 6.29 -11.83
N ASP A 13 -3.16 5.28 -12.68
CA ASP A 13 -3.51 3.89 -12.34
C ASP A 13 -2.60 3.36 -11.22
N SER A 14 -3.18 2.60 -10.29
CA SER A 14 -2.45 1.89 -9.24
C SER A 14 -2.02 0.51 -9.70
N ILE A 15 -0.73 0.22 -9.66
CA ILE A 15 -0.14 -1.09 -9.92
C ILE A 15 0.02 -1.80 -8.58
N ILE A 16 -0.49 -3.04 -8.51
CA ILE A 16 -0.48 -3.84 -7.29
C ILE A 16 0.32 -5.10 -7.54
N GLU A 17 1.31 -5.32 -6.69
CA GLU A 17 2.19 -6.47 -6.74
C GLU A 17 2.33 -7.13 -5.35
N PRO A 18 2.78 -8.39 -5.27
CA PRO A 18 2.97 -9.05 -3.98
C PRO A 18 4.32 -8.64 -3.37
N LEU A 19 4.31 -8.11 -2.14
CA LEU A 19 5.53 -7.71 -1.42
C LEU A 19 6.37 -8.92 -1.01
N PHE A 20 5.73 -10.07 -0.74
CA PHE A 20 6.38 -11.34 -0.41
C PHE A 20 5.81 -12.49 -1.23
N ARG A 21 6.59 -13.57 -1.40
CA ARG A 21 6.16 -14.82 -2.07
C ARG A 21 4.90 -15.45 -1.45
N THR A 22 4.60 -15.15 -0.19
CA THR A 22 3.44 -15.65 0.55
C THR A 22 2.14 -14.92 0.24
N GLY A 23 2.18 -13.73 -0.38
CA GLY A 23 0.99 -12.97 -0.79
C GLY A 23 0.26 -12.19 0.32
N PHE A 24 0.72 -12.25 1.58
CA PHE A 24 0.06 -11.59 2.72
C PHE A 24 0.21 -10.06 2.74
N SER A 25 1.19 -9.51 2.03
CA SER A 25 1.38 -8.06 1.91
C SER A 25 1.54 -7.68 0.44
N LYS A 26 1.03 -6.50 0.08
CA LYS A 26 1.00 -5.97 -1.27
C LYS A 26 1.83 -4.69 -1.33
N HIS A 27 2.55 -4.50 -2.41
CA HIS A 27 3.14 -3.21 -2.75
C HIS A 27 2.21 -2.48 -3.72
N PHE A 28 2.13 -1.17 -3.54
CA PHE A 28 1.30 -0.29 -4.35
C PHE A 28 2.20 0.77 -4.96
N ALA A 29 2.06 0.95 -6.27
CA ALA A 29 2.75 1.98 -7.02
C ALA A 29 1.77 2.71 -7.95
N ILE A 30 2.04 3.96 -8.30
CA ILE A 30 1.20 4.78 -9.17
C ILE A 30 1.94 5.03 -10.48
N TYR A 31 1.34 4.64 -11.61
CA TYR A 31 1.90 4.97 -12.92
C TYR A 31 1.73 6.46 -13.21
N LEU A 32 2.81 7.18 -13.52
CA LEU A 32 2.78 8.64 -13.71
C LEU A 32 2.63 9.07 -15.17
N GLY A 33 2.89 8.16 -16.12
CA GLY A 33 2.93 8.50 -17.53
C GLY A 33 4.34 8.68 -18.06
N LYS A 34 4.45 9.42 -19.17
CA LYS A 34 5.68 9.67 -19.92
C LYS A 34 6.12 11.11 -19.81
N ASP A 35 7.42 11.34 -19.81
CA ASP A 35 7.99 12.66 -20.08
C ASP A 35 8.02 12.99 -21.59
N SER A 36 8.54 14.17 -21.94
CA SER A 36 8.70 14.62 -23.33
C SER A 36 9.69 13.78 -24.16
N GLN A 37 10.56 13.02 -23.50
CA GLN A 37 11.52 12.11 -24.13
C GLN A 37 10.95 10.69 -24.27
N GLY A 38 9.73 10.45 -23.79
CA GLY A 38 9.06 9.15 -23.82
C GLY A 38 9.46 8.22 -22.68
N ASN A 39 10.23 8.67 -21.69
CA ASN A 39 10.57 7.88 -20.52
C ASN A 39 9.33 7.73 -19.63
N GLU A 40 9.02 6.50 -19.25
CA GLU A 40 7.89 6.17 -18.37
C GLU A 40 8.32 6.21 -16.90
N PHE A 41 7.42 6.68 -16.02
CA PHE A 41 7.68 6.82 -14.58
C PHE A 41 6.59 6.19 -13.72
N VAL A 42 7.01 5.76 -12.53
CA VAL A 42 6.17 5.21 -11.48
C VAL A 42 6.52 5.90 -10.16
N ALA A 43 5.54 6.26 -9.35
CA ALA A 43 5.74 6.68 -7.98
C ALA A 43 5.43 5.54 -7.01
N GLU A 44 6.28 5.35 -6.00
CA GLU A 44 6.13 4.31 -4.99
C GLU A 44 6.59 4.82 -3.63
N ASN A 45 6.01 4.30 -2.55
CA ASN A 45 6.48 4.58 -1.19
C ASN A 45 7.31 3.40 -0.68
N HIS A 46 8.63 3.53 -0.75
CA HIS A 46 9.59 2.48 -0.45
C HIS A 46 10.06 2.55 1.01
N TRP A 47 10.22 1.40 1.67
CA TRP A 47 10.55 1.33 3.10
C TRP A 47 11.84 2.03 3.52
N ILE A 48 12.83 2.11 2.62
CA ILE A 48 14.11 2.83 2.87
C ILE A 48 14.03 4.31 2.47
N ASN A 49 13.42 4.60 1.31
CA ASN A 49 13.59 5.89 0.64
C ASN A 49 12.36 6.80 0.77
N GLY A 50 11.27 6.31 1.37
CA GLY A 50 9.98 6.99 1.33
C GLY A 50 9.41 7.04 -0.08
N VAL A 51 8.56 8.04 -0.32
CA VAL A 51 7.94 8.27 -1.64
C VAL A 51 9.01 8.66 -2.65
N THR A 52 9.20 7.83 -3.67
CA THR A 52 10.19 8.00 -4.72
C THR A 52 9.52 7.95 -6.08
N ILE A 53 10.06 8.73 -7.03
CA ILE A 53 9.71 8.64 -8.45
C ILE A 53 10.81 7.86 -9.16
N THR A 54 10.45 6.72 -9.73
CA THR A 54 11.37 5.76 -10.33
C THR A 54 11.05 5.62 -11.82
N LEU A 55 12.08 5.43 -12.66
CA LEU A 55 11.88 5.00 -14.04
C LEU A 55 11.12 3.69 -14.09
N ALA A 56 10.11 3.61 -14.94
CA ALA A 56 9.29 2.40 -15.12
C ALA A 56 10.17 1.20 -15.49
N THR A 57 11.23 1.40 -16.28
CA THR A 57 12.19 0.34 -16.62
C THR A 57 12.83 -0.29 -15.37
N ARG A 58 13.26 0.54 -14.43
CA ARG A 58 13.83 0.09 -13.15
C ARG A 58 12.76 -0.58 -12.30
N TYR A 59 11.59 0.02 -12.16
CA TYR A 59 10.47 -0.55 -11.40
C TYR A 59 10.06 -1.93 -11.93
N PHE A 60 9.73 -2.04 -13.22
CA PHE A 60 9.27 -3.30 -13.82
C PHE A 60 10.37 -4.36 -13.92
N SER A 61 11.66 -4.01 -13.86
CA SER A 61 12.74 -4.98 -13.77
C SER A 61 12.81 -5.70 -12.41
N SER A 62 12.33 -5.05 -11.34
CA SER A 62 12.27 -5.65 -10.00
C SER A 62 10.94 -6.35 -9.71
N VAL A 63 9.87 -5.99 -10.42
CA VAL A 63 8.54 -6.59 -10.29
C VAL A 63 8.55 -8.02 -10.85
N LYS A 64 8.30 -9.02 -10.00
CA LYS A 64 8.20 -10.43 -10.44
C LYS A 64 6.89 -10.74 -11.16
N ARG A 65 5.79 -10.15 -10.71
CA ARG A 65 4.49 -10.19 -11.39
C ARG A 65 3.58 -9.08 -10.89
N ILE A 66 2.70 -8.62 -11.77
CA ILE A 66 1.58 -7.76 -11.41
C ILE A 66 0.40 -8.63 -11.00
N VAL A 67 -0.18 -8.37 -9.83
CA VAL A 67 -1.37 -9.07 -9.34
C VAL A 67 -2.63 -8.43 -9.91
N ARG A 68 -2.67 -7.10 -9.91
CA ARG A 68 -3.82 -6.32 -10.38
C ARG A 68 -3.36 -4.93 -10.78
N ILE A 69 -4.12 -4.31 -11.68
CA ILE A 69 -4.10 -2.88 -11.88
C ILE A 69 -5.46 -2.32 -11.50
N GLU A 70 -5.46 -1.34 -10.61
CA GLU A 70 -6.64 -0.58 -10.25
C GLU A 70 -6.66 0.72 -11.05
N ARG A 71 -7.73 0.90 -11.82
CA ARG A 71 -7.92 2.10 -12.64
C ARG A 71 -8.25 3.28 -11.74
N PHE A 72 -7.71 4.44 -12.05
CA PHE A 72 -8.15 5.68 -11.41
C PHE A 72 -9.65 5.90 -11.67
N SER A 73 -10.45 6.05 -10.61
CA SER A 73 -11.87 6.31 -10.66
C SER A 73 -12.14 7.80 -10.43
N GLY A 74 -12.22 8.58 -11.52
CA GLY A 74 -12.51 10.02 -11.47
C GLY A 74 -12.38 10.66 -12.84
N SER A 75 -12.70 11.95 -12.90
CA SER A 75 -12.51 12.80 -14.08
C SER A 75 -11.03 13.04 -14.41
N GLU A 76 -10.74 13.50 -15.62
CA GLU A 76 -9.36 13.86 -16.02
C GLU A 76 -8.77 15.01 -15.19
N LEU A 77 -9.63 15.93 -14.71
CA LEU A 77 -9.21 16.97 -13.77
C LEU A 77 -8.77 16.36 -12.43
N GLU A 78 -9.54 15.40 -11.90
CA GLU A 78 -9.18 14.71 -10.66
C GLU A 78 -7.94 13.83 -10.83
N ARG A 79 -7.77 13.22 -12.01
CA ARG A 79 -6.57 12.46 -12.39
C ARG A 79 -5.34 13.36 -12.37
N THR A 80 -5.43 14.55 -12.96
CA THR A 80 -4.35 15.54 -12.92
C THR A 80 -4.00 15.92 -11.48
N LYS A 81 -5.01 16.17 -10.63
CA LYS A 81 -4.79 16.42 -9.20
C LYS A 81 -4.15 15.24 -8.48
N ALA A 82 -4.49 14.00 -8.86
CA ALA A 82 -3.86 12.80 -8.32
C ALA A 82 -2.38 12.71 -8.68
N LEU A 83 -2.03 12.96 -9.95
CA LEU A 83 -0.64 13.04 -10.38
C LEU A 83 0.12 14.12 -9.62
N GLN A 84 -0.47 15.31 -9.48
CA GLN A 84 0.13 16.40 -8.70
C GLN A 84 0.37 16.00 -7.24
N ARG A 85 -0.57 15.27 -6.60
CA ARG A 85 -0.34 14.71 -5.26
C ARG A 85 0.85 13.76 -5.25
N ALA A 86 0.97 12.86 -6.22
CA ALA A 86 2.10 11.94 -6.30
C ALA A 86 3.45 12.67 -6.35
N PHE A 87 3.55 13.73 -7.16
CA PHE A 87 4.76 14.58 -7.21
C PHE A 87 5.00 15.34 -5.90
N ASN A 88 3.96 15.95 -5.32
CA ASN A 88 4.09 16.71 -4.07
C ASN A 88 4.46 15.84 -2.87
N LEU A 89 4.13 14.55 -2.91
CA LEU A 89 4.45 13.60 -1.85
C LEU A 89 5.87 13.04 -1.97
N ALA A 90 6.58 13.28 -3.08
CA ALA A 90 7.95 12.81 -3.26
C ALA A 90 8.86 13.27 -2.11
N GLY A 91 9.65 12.34 -1.57
CA GLY A 91 10.49 12.55 -0.38
C GLY A 91 9.79 12.35 0.96
N LYS A 92 8.45 12.17 1.00
CA LYS A 92 7.75 11.87 2.26
C LYS A 92 8.23 10.52 2.82
N PRO A 93 8.67 10.46 4.09
CA PRO A 93 9.27 9.26 4.66
C PRO A 93 8.24 8.14 4.83
N TYR A 94 8.71 6.90 4.68
CA TYR A 94 7.90 5.71 4.90
C TYR A 94 7.66 5.49 6.39
N ASN A 95 6.43 5.07 6.74
CA ASN A 95 6.13 4.53 8.05
C ASN A 95 5.21 3.32 7.91
N LEU A 96 5.62 2.17 8.46
CA LEU A 96 4.89 0.91 8.32
C LEU A 96 3.42 1.00 8.79
N ILE A 97 3.17 1.78 9.84
CA ILE A 97 1.88 1.91 10.51
C ILE A 97 1.10 3.11 9.97
N THR A 98 1.74 4.29 9.92
CA THR A 98 1.02 5.55 9.65
C THR A 98 1.13 6.03 8.21
N TYR A 99 2.11 5.52 7.44
CA TYR A 99 2.37 6.03 6.09
C TYR A 99 3.14 5.04 5.21
N ASN A 100 2.52 3.89 4.94
CA ASN A 100 3.09 2.84 4.10
C ASN A 100 2.69 3.01 2.61
N CYS A 101 2.95 2.00 1.79
CA CYS A 101 2.61 2.00 0.36
C CYS A 101 1.11 2.12 0.09
N GLU A 102 0.26 1.48 0.89
CA GLU A 102 -1.20 1.56 0.74
C GLU A 102 -1.70 2.98 1.05
N HIS A 103 -1.20 3.58 2.14
CA HIS A 103 -1.53 4.98 2.51
C HIS A 103 -1.15 5.97 1.41
N PHE A 104 0.05 5.82 0.85
CA PHE A 104 0.50 6.65 -0.26
C PHE A 104 -0.43 6.49 -1.47
N ALA A 105 -0.73 5.25 -1.88
CA ALA A 105 -1.58 5.00 -3.03
C ALA A 105 -2.98 5.58 -2.84
N THR A 106 -3.60 5.42 -1.66
CA THR A 106 -4.93 5.99 -1.41
C THR A 106 -4.91 7.51 -1.29
N GLU A 107 -3.84 8.11 -0.76
CA GLU A 107 -3.69 9.57 -0.74
C GLU A 107 -3.58 10.12 -2.17
N VAL A 108 -2.83 9.45 -3.04
CA VAL A 108 -2.77 9.79 -4.46
C VAL A 108 -4.13 9.60 -5.12
N GLN A 109 -4.80 8.46 -4.94
CA GLN A 109 -6.08 8.16 -5.60
C GLN A 109 -7.22 9.07 -5.11
N LYS A 110 -7.35 9.24 -3.79
CA LYS A 110 -8.55 9.79 -3.13
C LYS A 110 -8.30 11.10 -2.38
N GLY A 111 -7.05 11.54 -2.29
CA GLY A 111 -6.66 12.73 -1.52
C GLY A 111 -6.58 12.50 -0.01
N LYS A 112 -6.77 11.26 0.47
CA LYS A 112 -6.69 10.91 1.91
C LYS A 112 -5.96 9.58 2.11
N PRO A 113 -4.97 9.50 3.02
CA PRO A 113 -4.26 8.26 3.30
C PRO A 113 -5.14 7.28 4.09
N SER A 114 -5.14 6.01 3.71
CA SER A 114 -5.82 4.92 4.42
C SER A 114 -5.14 3.57 4.11
N SER A 115 -5.21 2.64 5.05
CA SER A 115 -4.77 1.25 4.85
C SER A 115 -5.71 0.29 5.57
N ASN A 116 -6.17 -0.74 4.87
CA ASN A 116 -7.04 -1.75 5.47
C ASN A 116 -6.27 -2.76 6.35
N GLN A 117 -4.97 -2.93 6.10
CA GLN A 117 -4.13 -3.91 6.81
C GLN A 117 -3.89 -3.53 8.27
N VAL A 118 -3.61 -2.25 8.54
CA VAL A 118 -3.31 -1.75 9.90
C VAL A 118 -4.53 -1.90 10.82
N THR A 119 -5.73 -1.63 10.29
CA THR A 119 -7.00 -1.83 11.01
C THR A 119 -7.18 -3.28 11.44
N ASN A 120 -6.89 -4.23 10.54
CA ASN A 120 -7.09 -5.66 10.83
C ASN A 120 -6.10 -6.19 11.87
N PHE A 121 -4.83 -5.77 11.84
CA PHE A 121 -3.86 -6.15 12.87
C PHE A 121 -4.22 -5.60 14.25
N ALA A 122 -4.69 -4.34 14.34
CA ALA A 122 -5.14 -3.77 15.60
C ALA A 122 -6.33 -4.55 16.18
N VAL A 123 -7.32 -4.91 15.35
CA VAL A 123 -8.48 -5.72 15.78
C VAL A 123 -8.05 -7.11 16.26
N LEU A 124 -7.20 -7.81 15.51
CA LEU A 124 -6.70 -9.13 15.90
C LEU A 124 -5.88 -9.08 17.20
N PHE A 125 -5.07 -8.05 17.37
CA PHE A 125 -4.29 -7.84 18.60
C PHE A 125 -5.21 -7.59 19.81
N ILE A 126 -6.25 -6.77 19.65
CA ILE A 126 -7.24 -6.52 20.70
C ILE A 126 -7.97 -7.84 21.07
N LEU A 127 -8.41 -8.62 20.08
CA LEU A 127 -9.06 -9.91 20.32
C LEU A 127 -8.13 -10.91 21.04
N PHE A 128 -6.84 -10.94 20.66
CA PHE A 128 -5.84 -11.76 21.33
C PHE A 128 -5.65 -11.35 22.80
N MET A 129 -5.56 -10.04 23.09
CA MET A 129 -5.43 -9.52 24.45
C MET A 129 -6.67 -9.82 25.32
N ILE A 130 -7.87 -9.70 24.74
CA ILE A 130 -9.12 -10.10 25.41
C ILE A 130 -9.09 -11.60 25.76
N GLY A 131 -8.66 -12.45 24.81
CA GLY A 131 -8.51 -13.88 25.04
C GLY A 131 -7.53 -14.20 26.19
N LEU A 132 -6.37 -13.53 26.23
CA LEU A 132 -5.40 -13.67 27.33
C LEU A 132 -5.98 -13.23 28.68
N TYR A 133 -6.72 -12.11 28.71
CA TYR A 133 -7.39 -11.63 29.92
C TYR A 133 -8.38 -12.65 30.46
N TYR A 134 -9.28 -13.18 29.63
CA TYR A 134 -10.26 -14.18 30.06
C TYR A 134 -9.60 -15.51 30.46
N LYS A 135 -8.56 -15.96 29.75
CA LYS A 135 -7.80 -17.17 30.10
C LYS A 135 -7.15 -17.03 31.48
N ASN A 136 -6.52 -15.89 31.77
CA ASN A 136 -5.91 -15.63 33.06
C ASN A 136 -6.96 -15.61 34.18
N ASN A 137 -8.07 -14.89 34.01
CA ASN A 137 -9.13 -14.83 35.02
C ASN A 137 -9.83 -16.17 35.28
N ALA A 138 -10.10 -16.95 34.23
CA ALA A 138 -10.66 -18.30 34.38
C ALA A 138 -9.68 -19.26 35.11
N SER A 139 -8.38 -19.12 34.86
CA SER A 139 -7.35 -19.90 35.57
C SER A 139 -7.27 -19.54 37.06
N THR A 140 -7.46 -18.27 37.41
CA THR A 140 -7.52 -17.78 38.79
C THR A 140 -8.79 -18.26 39.49
N TYR A 141 -9.93 -18.25 38.80
CA TYR A 141 -11.20 -18.76 39.35
C TYR A 141 -11.14 -20.27 39.64
N ARG A 142 -10.62 -21.09 38.71
CA ARG A 142 -10.40 -22.53 38.96
C ARG A 142 -9.46 -22.81 40.12
N ARG A 143 -8.40 -22.00 40.30
CA ARG A 143 -7.47 -22.15 41.44
C ARG A 143 -8.10 -21.77 42.78
N ARG A 144 -9.08 -20.86 42.79
CA ARG A 144 -9.69 -20.31 44.01
C ARG A 144 -10.99 -21.00 44.42
N TYR A 145 -11.73 -21.58 43.48
CA TYR A 145 -13.06 -22.14 43.68
C TYR A 145 -13.29 -23.52 43.04
N GLY A 146 -12.28 -24.13 42.41
CA GLY A 146 -12.38 -25.50 41.91
C GLY A 146 -12.38 -26.49 43.08
N THR A 147 -13.54 -27.08 43.37
CA THR A 147 -13.68 -28.23 44.28
C THR A 147 -12.89 -29.42 43.73
N ARG A 148 -12.17 -30.11 44.63
CA ARG A 148 -11.58 -31.43 44.39
C ARG A 148 -12.64 -32.44 43.99
#